data_AF-A0A838WFX1-F1
#
_entry.id   AF-A0A838WFX1-F1
#
_cell.length_a   1.000
_cell.length_b   1.000
_cell.length_c   1.000
_cell.angle_alpha   90.00
_cell.angle_beta   90.00
_cell.angle_gamma   90.00
#
_symmetry.space_group_name_H-M   'P 1'
#
loop_
_entity.id
_entity.type
_entity.pdbx_description
1 polymer ?
#
loop_
_entity_poly.entity_id
_entity_poly.type
_entity_poly.pdbx_seq_one_letter_code
_entity_poly.pdbx_strand_id
1 'polypeptide(L)'
;MANCIERNAQGGPCQMPTLHDSDRCWSHDPRNRGKAREARRLGGRNRQAVPSAEPPPVNVESPKGLQALLRYSLEEVLRQPNSVQRAQTTGSLLRVGLELFQQGEMMRELEARIQALEAPTGDNDIAAKVRAALFQMDESMNSAAAE
;
A
#
# COMPACT_ATOMS: atom_id res chain seq x y z
N MET A 1 -32.05 36.87 9.88
CA MET A 1 -31.39 36.87 8.56
C MET A 1 -32.37 36.32 7.54
N ALA A 2 -32.56 37.02 6.42
CA ALA A 2 -33.41 36.50 5.35
C ALA A 2 -32.64 35.48 4.50
N ASN A 3 -33.34 34.45 4.02
CA ASN A 3 -32.81 33.47 3.08
C ASN A 3 -33.10 33.91 1.65
N CYS A 4 -32.25 33.47 0.72
CA CYS A 4 -32.41 33.77 -0.70
C CYS A 4 -33.77 33.30 -1.24
N ILE A 5 -34.43 34.15 -2.03
CA ILE A 5 -35.74 33.86 -2.63
C ILE A 5 -35.73 32.79 -3.73
N GLU A 6 -34.54 32.41 -4.22
CA GLU A 6 -34.39 31.48 -5.34
C GLU A 6 -34.42 30.01 -4.92
N ARG A 7 -34.59 29.13 -5.90
CA ARG A 7 -34.55 27.68 -5.70
C ARG A 7 -33.13 27.13 -5.86
N ASN A 8 -32.82 26.07 -5.14
CA ASN A 8 -31.59 25.31 -5.30
C ASN A 8 -31.66 24.41 -6.54
N ALA A 9 -30.55 23.74 -6.87
CA ALA A 9 -30.46 22.86 -8.04
C ALA A 9 -31.42 21.65 -8.00
N GLN A 10 -31.94 21.31 -6.83
CA GLN A 10 -32.89 20.21 -6.61
C GLN A 10 -34.35 20.71 -6.58
N GLY A 11 -34.59 21.99 -6.88
CA GLY A 11 -35.91 22.61 -6.90
C GLY A 11 -36.45 23.06 -5.53
N GLY A 12 -35.75 22.75 -4.42
CA GLY A 12 -36.09 23.22 -3.07
C GLY A 12 -35.70 24.67 -2.80
N PRO A 13 -36.12 25.29 -1.69
CA PRO A 13 -35.74 26.65 -1.34
C PRO A 13 -34.23 26.77 -1.08
N CYS A 14 -33.62 27.87 -1.50
CA CYS A 14 -32.21 28.15 -1.20
C CYS A 14 -32.04 28.54 0.28
N GLN A 15 -31.15 27.82 0.97
CA GLN A 15 -30.88 28.04 2.41
C GLN A 15 -29.73 29.04 2.67
N MET A 16 -29.22 29.69 1.62
CA MET A 16 -28.12 30.65 1.76
C MET A 16 -28.65 32.02 2.20
N PRO A 17 -27.92 32.73 3.08
CA PRO A 17 -28.31 34.07 3.49
C PRO A 17 -28.29 35.05 2.31
N THR A 18 -29.19 36.03 2.35
CA THR A 18 -29.22 37.14 1.40
C THR A 18 -28.01 38.07 1.56
N LEU A 19 -27.62 38.75 0.48
CA LEU A 19 -26.62 39.82 0.55
C LEU A 19 -27.21 41.09 1.14
N HIS A 20 -26.34 42.00 1.61
CA HIS A 20 -26.73 43.37 1.94
C HIS A 20 -27.30 44.03 0.67
N ASP A 21 -28.49 44.63 0.77
CA ASP A 21 -29.24 45.24 -0.34
C ASP A 21 -29.59 44.29 -1.51
N SER A 22 -29.96 43.04 -1.20
CA SER A 22 -30.43 42.06 -2.18
C SER A 22 -31.35 41.03 -1.53
N ASP A 23 -32.36 40.56 -2.27
CA ASP A 23 -33.17 39.41 -1.86
C ASP A 23 -32.53 38.06 -2.24
N ARG A 24 -31.31 38.10 -2.77
CA ARG A 24 -30.59 36.95 -3.35
C ARG A 24 -29.26 36.73 -2.63
N CYS A 25 -28.85 35.48 -2.51
CA CYS A 25 -27.53 35.13 -2.00
C CYS A 25 -26.46 35.41 -3.07
N TRP A 26 -25.19 35.35 -2.66
CA TRP A 26 -24.04 35.57 -3.54
C TRP A 26 -24.08 34.73 -4.84
N SER A 27 -24.53 33.48 -4.76
CA SER A 27 -24.59 32.57 -5.91
C SER A 27 -25.74 32.83 -6.88
N HIS A 28 -26.83 33.48 -6.42
CA HIS A 28 -28.05 33.74 -7.19
C HIS A 28 -28.23 35.22 -7.57
N ASP A 29 -27.37 36.12 -7.06
CA ASP A 29 -27.39 37.53 -7.43
C ASP A 29 -26.91 37.71 -8.90
N PRO A 30 -27.71 38.34 -9.78
CA PRO A 30 -27.33 38.61 -11.17
C PRO A 30 -26.00 39.37 -11.31
N ARG A 31 -25.71 40.29 -10.39
CA ARG A 31 -24.48 41.11 -10.37
C ARG A 31 -23.23 40.26 -10.17
N ASN A 32 -23.38 39.09 -9.56
CA ASN A 32 -22.27 38.17 -9.24
C ASN A 32 -22.15 37.00 -10.20
N ARG A 33 -22.99 36.86 -11.24
CA ARG A 33 -22.99 35.68 -12.14
C ARG A 33 -21.61 35.39 -12.74
N GLY A 34 -20.89 36.44 -13.18
CA GLY A 34 -19.53 36.31 -13.71
C GLY A 34 -18.55 35.77 -12.66
N LYS A 35 -18.54 36.38 -11.46
CA LYS A 35 -17.67 35.98 -10.33
C LYS A 35 -18.00 34.57 -9.84
N ALA A 36 -19.28 34.21 -9.74
CA ALA A 36 -19.73 32.88 -9.34
C ALA A 36 -19.37 31.81 -10.37
N ARG A 37 -19.45 32.11 -11.67
CA ARG A 37 -18.98 31.22 -12.74
C ARG A 37 -17.47 31.00 -12.62
N GLU A 38 -16.71 32.06 -12.42
CA GLU A 38 -15.25 31.99 -12.29
C GLU A 38 -14.83 31.20 -11.05
N ALA A 39 -15.45 31.43 -9.90
CA ALA A 39 -15.19 30.69 -8.67
C ALA A 39 -15.49 29.18 -8.82
N ARG A 40 -16.59 28.81 -9.50
CA ARG A 40 -16.89 27.40 -9.81
C ARG A 40 -15.85 26.79 -10.74
N ARG A 41 -15.40 27.54 -11.75
CA ARG A 41 -14.36 27.10 -12.69
C ARG A 41 -13.02 26.87 -11.98
N LEU A 42 -12.65 27.77 -11.07
CA LEU A 42 -11.45 27.65 -10.25
C LEU A 42 -11.55 26.46 -9.28
N GLY A 43 -12.69 26.29 -8.62
CA GLY A 43 -12.97 25.13 -7.79
C GLY A 43 -12.92 23.82 -8.57
N GLY A 44 -13.41 23.80 -9.81
CA GLY A 44 -13.30 22.67 -10.73
C GLY A 44 -11.85 22.35 -11.10
N ARG A 45 -11.04 23.36 -11.42
CA ARG A 45 -9.60 23.19 -11.69
C ARG A 45 -8.84 22.64 -10.48
N ASN A 46 -9.15 23.12 -9.28
CA ASN A 46 -8.54 22.59 -8.05
C ASN A 46 -9.00 21.17 -7.71
N ARG A 47 -10.15 20.74 -8.25
CA ARG A 47 -10.69 19.36 -8.13
C ARG A 47 -10.26 18.45 -9.28
N GLN A 48 -9.67 18.98 -10.34
CA GLN A 48 -8.98 18.15 -11.32
C GLN A 48 -7.74 17.62 -10.61
N ALA A 49 -7.84 16.39 -10.11
CA ALA A 49 -6.65 15.60 -9.84
C ALA A 49 -5.82 15.66 -11.12
N VAL A 50 -4.60 16.20 -11.03
CA VAL A 50 -3.64 16.07 -12.12
C VAL A 50 -3.60 14.57 -12.43
N PRO A 51 -3.83 14.15 -13.68
CA PRO A 51 -3.69 12.75 -14.03
C PRO A 51 -2.29 12.32 -13.60
N SER A 52 -2.22 11.42 -12.62
CA SER A 52 -0.96 10.74 -12.34
C SER A 52 -0.50 10.03 -13.61
N ALA A 53 0.81 9.84 -13.74
CA ALA A 53 1.34 8.82 -14.63
C ALA A 53 0.57 7.51 -14.43
N GLU A 54 0.43 6.73 -15.50
CA GLU A 54 -0.16 5.39 -15.40
C GLU A 54 0.59 4.59 -14.32
N PRO A 55 -0.12 3.91 -13.39
CA PRO A 55 0.55 3.14 -12.35
C PRO A 55 1.45 2.08 -13.00
N PRO A 56 2.61 1.77 -12.40
CA PRO A 56 3.47 0.74 -12.94
C PRO A 56 2.73 -0.60 -12.97
N PRO A 57 2.95 -1.45 -13.99
CA PRO A 57 2.44 -2.82 -13.97
C PRO A 57 3.07 -3.54 -12.78
N VAL A 58 2.23 -3.95 -11.82
CA VAL A 58 2.65 -4.60 -10.57
C VAL A 58 1.93 -5.94 -10.40
N ASN A 59 2.68 -6.97 -10.02
CA ASN A 59 2.09 -8.23 -9.57
C ASN A 59 1.81 -8.15 -8.06
N VAL A 60 0.56 -7.91 -7.70
CA VAL A 60 0.10 -7.78 -6.30
C VAL A 60 0.14 -9.08 -5.51
N GLU A 61 0.34 -10.23 -6.16
CA GLU A 61 0.51 -11.53 -5.50
C GLU A 61 1.94 -11.71 -4.95
N SER A 62 2.86 -10.80 -5.27
CA SER A 62 4.24 -10.84 -4.79
C SER A 62 4.52 -9.75 -3.76
N PRO A 63 5.32 -10.02 -2.70
CA PRO A 63 5.73 -8.99 -1.74
C PRO A 63 6.42 -7.80 -2.42
N LYS A 64 7.25 -8.07 -3.44
CA LYS A 64 7.95 -7.05 -4.22
C LYS A 64 6.99 -6.15 -5.01
N GLY A 65 5.93 -6.73 -5.57
CA GLY A 65 4.90 -5.96 -6.29
C GLY A 65 4.05 -5.12 -5.35
N LEU A 66 3.70 -5.62 -4.16
CA LEU A 66 3.03 -4.82 -3.13
C LEU A 66 3.89 -3.66 -2.65
N GLN A 67 5.19 -3.87 -2.43
CA GLN A 67 6.13 -2.79 -2.08
C GLN A 67 6.23 -1.73 -3.19
N ALA A 68 6.25 -2.15 -4.46
CA ALA A 68 6.28 -1.23 -5.59
C ALA A 68 5.01 -0.38 -5.67
N LEU A 69 3.84 -1.00 -5.49
CA LEU A 69 2.54 -0.30 -5.46
C LEU A 69 2.46 0.67 -4.28
N LEU A 70 2.92 0.25 -3.09
CA LEU A 70 2.94 1.10 -1.91
C LEU A 70 3.81 2.35 -2.13
N ARG A 71 5.03 2.16 -2.67
CA ARG A 71 5.94 3.28 -2.98
C ARG A 71 5.30 4.25 -3.95
N TYR A 72 4.75 3.74 -5.06
CA TYR A 72 4.04 4.57 -6.03
C TYR A 72 2.88 5.35 -5.39
N SER A 73 2.08 4.68 -4.55
CA SER A 73 0.93 5.31 -3.89
C SER A 73 1.36 6.40 -2.91
N LEU A 74 2.46 6.18 -2.19
CA LEU A 74 3.02 7.17 -1.28
C LEU A 74 3.55 8.40 -2.04
N GLU A 75 4.26 8.20 -3.14
CA GLU A 75 4.73 9.29 -4.02
C GLU A 75 3.55 10.12 -4.54
N GLU A 76 2.47 9.46 -4.97
CA GLU A 76 1.25 10.14 -5.43
C GLU A 76 0.58 10.97 -4.34
N VAL A 77 0.46 10.42 -3.13
CA VAL A 77 -0.10 11.16 -1.99
C VAL A 77 0.79 12.33 -1.62
N LEU A 78 2.12 12.18 -1.65
CA LEU A 78 3.07 13.25 -1.33
C LEU A 78 3.07 14.39 -2.35
N ARG A 79 2.68 14.15 -3.61
CA ARG A 79 2.48 15.19 -4.64
C ARG A 79 1.25 16.06 -4.38
N GLN A 80 0.30 15.61 -3.54
CA GLN A 80 -0.91 16.37 -3.25
C GLN A 80 -0.63 17.56 -2.31
N PRO A 81 -1.40 18.67 -2.42
CA PRO A 81 -1.31 19.79 -1.49
C PRO A 81 -1.50 19.37 -0.02
N ASN A 82 -0.89 20.14 0.89
CA ASN A 82 -1.02 19.90 2.33
C ASN A 82 -2.50 19.91 2.74
N SER A 83 -2.95 18.80 3.34
CA SER A 83 -4.30 18.65 3.87
C SER A 83 -4.33 17.59 4.97
N VAL A 84 -5.36 17.62 5.81
CA VAL A 84 -5.61 16.57 6.82
C VAL A 84 -5.79 15.21 6.14
N GLN A 85 -6.51 15.18 5.01
CA GLN A 85 -6.72 13.97 4.23
C GLN A 85 -5.39 13.34 3.80
N ARG A 86 -4.46 14.15 3.27
CA ARG A 86 -3.14 13.67 2.85
C ARG A 86 -2.35 13.10 4.04
N ALA A 87 -2.35 13.77 5.19
CA ALA A 87 -1.66 13.30 6.38
C ALA A 87 -2.21 11.95 6.87
N GLN A 88 -3.54 11.80 6.88
CA GLN A 88 -4.21 10.55 7.23
C GLN A 88 -3.86 9.43 6.25
N THR A 89 -3.98 9.68 4.94
CA THR A 89 -3.63 8.69 3.92
C THR A 89 -2.15 8.29 4.01
N THR A 90 -1.25 9.25 4.23
CA THR A 90 0.18 8.98 4.43
C THR A 90 0.40 8.06 5.63
N GLY A 91 -0.24 8.35 6.77
CA GLY A 91 -0.15 7.52 7.97
C GLY A 91 -0.67 6.09 7.74
N SER A 92 -1.78 5.94 7.02
CA SER A 92 -2.31 4.63 6.63
C SER A 92 -1.35 3.84 5.74
N LEU A 93 -0.75 4.48 4.72
CA LEU A 93 0.21 3.83 3.83
C LEU A 93 1.49 3.41 4.59
N LEU A 94 2.00 4.26 5.49
CA LEU A 94 3.17 3.92 6.32
C LEU A 94 2.91 2.73 7.23
N ARG A 95 1.68 2.60 7.78
CA ARG A 95 1.30 1.43 8.58
C ARG A 95 1.33 0.14 7.76
N VAL A 96 0.76 0.16 6.56
CA VAL A 96 0.81 -0.99 5.64
C VAL A 96 2.27 -1.31 5.26
N GLY A 97 3.11 -0.30 5.04
CA GLY A 97 4.54 -0.50 4.78
C GLY A 97 5.28 -1.17 5.93
N LEU A 98 4.97 -0.79 7.17
CA LEU A 98 5.55 -1.43 8.35
C LEU A 98 5.13 -2.90 8.45
N GLU A 99 3.86 -3.22 8.19
CA GLU A 99 3.35 -4.59 8.20
C GLU A 99 4.05 -5.46 7.14
N LEU A 100 4.18 -4.96 5.90
CA LEU A 100 4.91 -5.65 4.82
C LEU A 100 6.38 -5.89 5.18
N PHE A 101 7.03 -4.90 5.82
CA PHE A 101 8.41 -5.03 6.27
C PHE A 101 8.56 -6.11 7.34
N GLN A 102 7.69 -6.09 8.36
CA GLN A 102 7.68 -7.08 9.44
C GLN A 102 7.44 -8.50 8.91
N GLN A 103 6.49 -8.65 7.98
CA GLN A 103 6.23 -9.94 7.33
C GLN A 103 7.46 -10.44 6.55
N GLY A 104 8.15 -9.55 5.83
CA GLY A 104 9.37 -9.89 5.11
C GLY A 104 10.51 -10.35 6.02
N GLU A 105 10.73 -9.67 7.15
CA GLU A 105 11.71 -10.11 8.16
C GLU A 105 11.33 -11.46 8.78
N MET A 106 10.06 -11.66 9.12
CA MET A 106 9.57 -12.93 9.68
C MET A 106 9.77 -14.10 8.70
N MET A 107 9.50 -13.89 7.41
CA MET A 107 9.72 -14.93 6.40
C MET A 107 11.20 -15.28 6.25
N ARG A 108 12.10 -14.29 6.23
CA ARG A 108 13.56 -14.53 6.18
C ARG A 108 14.06 -15.32 7.39
N GLU A 109 13.60 -14.97 8.58
CA GLU A 109 13.94 -15.70 9.80
C GLU A 109 13.44 -17.15 9.74
N LEU A 110 12.23 -17.38 9.24
CA LEU A 110 11.68 -18.72 9.08
C LEU A 110 12.49 -19.54 8.07
N GLU A 111 12.84 -18.95 6.93
CA GLU A 111 13.71 -19.57 5.91
C GLU A 111 15.06 -19.97 6.51
N ALA A 112 15.70 -19.09 7.28
CA ALA A 112 16.96 -19.39 7.95
C ALA A 112 16.85 -20.58 8.93
N ARG A 113 15.76 -20.67 9.67
CA ARG A 113 15.50 -21.79 10.58
C ARG A 113 15.26 -23.10 9.84
N ILE A 114 14.47 -23.06 8.76
CA ILE A 114 14.24 -24.24 7.92
C ILE A 114 15.58 -24.71 7.36
N GLN A 115 16.39 -23.80 6.82
CA GLN A 115 17.71 -24.15 6.30
C GLN A 115 18.64 -24.74 7.36
N ALA A 116 18.59 -24.26 8.60
CA ALA A 116 19.35 -24.84 9.71
C ALA A 116 18.87 -26.24 10.12
N LEU A 117 17.57 -26.52 10.00
CA LEU A 117 16.98 -27.84 10.29
C LEU A 117 17.18 -28.84 9.15
N GLU A 118 17.16 -28.36 7.90
CA GLU A 118 17.41 -29.17 6.70
C GLU A 118 18.90 -29.35 6.44
N ALA A 119 19.76 -28.54 7.05
CA ALA A 119 21.19 -28.78 7.05
C ALA A 119 21.41 -30.21 7.57
N PRO A 120 22.21 -31.04 6.86
CA PRO A 120 22.43 -32.42 7.28
C PRO A 120 22.98 -32.41 8.70
N THR A 121 22.13 -32.78 9.65
CA THR A 121 22.56 -33.08 11.01
C THR A 121 23.56 -34.22 10.90
N GLY A 122 24.61 -34.17 11.71
CA GLY A 122 25.61 -35.23 11.81
C GLY A 122 25.05 -36.62 12.15
N ASP A 123 23.74 -36.83 12.19
CA ASP A 123 23.10 -38.14 12.27
C ASP A 123 23.11 -38.89 10.92
N ASN A 124 23.18 -38.19 9.79
CA ASN A 124 23.51 -38.84 8.51
C ASN A 124 24.95 -39.38 8.47
N ASP A 125 25.80 -38.93 9.40
CA ASP A 125 27.12 -39.52 9.66
C ASP A 125 26.99 -40.89 10.35
N ILE A 126 25.92 -41.17 11.10
CA ILE A 126 25.72 -42.50 11.69
C ILE A 126 25.45 -43.52 10.58
N ALA A 127 24.60 -43.21 9.60
CA ALA A 127 24.36 -44.11 8.47
C ALA A 127 25.61 -44.27 7.56
N ALA A 128 26.46 -43.24 7.47
CA ALA A 128 27.74 -43.31 6.77
C ALA A 128 28.79 -44.12 7.56
N LYS A 129 28.92 -43.88 8.86
CA LYS A 129 29.79 -44.60 9.80
C LYS A 129 29.39 -46.06 9.97
N VAL A 130 28.10 -46.37 10.04
CA VAL A 130 27.59 -47.74 10.09
C VAL A 130 27.91 -48.48 8.79
N ARG A 131 27.74 -47.84 7.62
CA ARG A 131 28.16 -48.44 6.34
C ARG A 131 29.67 -48.64 6.25
N ALA A 132 30.47 -47.67 6.68
CA ALA A 132 31.92 -47.79 6.71
C ALA A 132 32.40 -48.89 7.67
N ALA A 133 31.78 -49.00 8.85
CA ALA A 133 32.07 -50.04 9.84
C ALA A 133 31.69 -51.44 9.33
N LEU A 134 30.53 -51.59 8.69
CA LEU A 134 30.11 -52.86 8.09
C LEU A 134 31.07 -53.30 6.96
N PHE A 135 31.56 -52.35 6.15
CA PHE A 135 32.51 -52.66 5.08
C PHE A 135 33.87 -53.14 5.62
N GLN A 136 34.37 -52.53 6.70
CA GLN A 136 35.62 -52.96 7.36
C GLN A 136 35.49 -54.34 8.02
N MET A 137 34.31 -54.69 8.54
CA MET A 137 34.05 -56.02 9.09
C MET A 137 34.07 -57.10 8.00
N ASP A 138 33.46 -56.86 6.84
CA ASP A 138 33.48 -57.79 5.71
C ASP A 138 34.90 -58.04 5.16
N GLU A 139 35.74 -57.01 5.06
CA GLU A 139 37.14 -57.16 4.66
C GLU A 139 37.95 -57.99 5.66
N SER A 140 37.73 -57.77 6.97
CA SER A 140 38.42 -58.53 8.02
C SER A 140 38.02 -60.00 8.01
N MET A 141 36.74 -60.32 7.77
CA MET A 141 36.25 -61.69 7.69
C MET A 141 36.71 -62.43 6.44
N ASN A 142 36.78 -61.75 5.28
CA ASN A 142 37.30 -62.34 4.06
C ASN A 142 38.82 -62.58 4.11
N SER A 143 39.57 -61.73 4.82
CA SER A 143 41.03 -61.95 5.00
C SER A 143 41.32 -63.15 5.90
N ALA A 144 40.49 -63.37 6.94
CA ALA A 144 40.63 -64.49 7.87
C ALA A 144 40.17 -65.85 7.30
N ALA A 145 39.41 -65.83 6.20
CA ALA A 145 38.96 -67.05 5.50
C ALA A 145 39.89 -67.48 4.36
N ALA A 146 40.92 -66.68 4.04
CA ALA A 146 41.87 -66.91 2.96
C ALA A 146 43.23 -67.47 3.41
N GLU A 147 43.42 -67.70 4.72
CA GLU A 147 44.55 -68.41 5.34
C GLU A 147 44.14 -69.83 5.77
#